data_AF-A0A5U4X914-F1
#
_entry.id   AF-A0A5U4X914-F1
#
_cell.length_a   1.000
_cell.length_b   1.000
_cell.length_c   1.000
_cell.angle_alpha   90.00
_cell.angle_beta   90.00
_cell.angle_gamma   90.00
#
_symmetry.space_group_name_H-M   'P 1'
#
loop_
_entity.id
_entity.type
_entity.pdbx_description
1 polymer ?
#
loop_
_entity_poly.entity_id
_entity_poly.type
_entity_poly.pdbx_seq_one_letter_code
_entity_poly.pdbx_strand_id
1 'polypeptide(L)'
;SHKKRTPENRMKIAKLVILVAGLISSAASVWLVMADESEIWDAFNSLIGLMGGPMTGLFMLGIFFKRANAGSAVLGIIISVITVLGARYATDLNFFFYGVIGSLSVVISGVIFAPLFAPAPPLTLDEKPEPKVTL
;
A
#
# COMPACT_ATOMS: atom_id res chain seq x y z
N SER A 1 10.00 -12.93 -20.61
CA SER A 1 10.64 -14.16 -20.09
C SER A 1 10.34 -14.30 -18.59
N HIS A 2 9.25 -14.99 -18.22
CA HIS A 2 8.96 -15.30 -16.81
C HIS A 2 9.72 -16.56 -16.41
N LYS A 3 10.94 -16.40 -15.90
CA LYS A 3 11.72 -17.51 -15.33
C LYS A 3 11.00 -18.00 -14.08
N LYS A 4 10.15 -19.04 -14.20
CA LYS A 4 9.51 -19.71 -13.06
C LYS A 4 10.61 -20.19 -12.12
N ARG A 5 10.81 -19.49 -11.01
CA ARG A 5 11.78 -19.90 -9.97
C ARG A 5 11.36 -21.27 -9.43
N THR A 6 12.29 -22.21 -9.42
CA THR A 6 12.15 -23.54 -8.81
C THR A 6 11.70 -23.40 -7.35
N PRO A 7 10.88 -24.34 -6.83
CA PRO A 7 10.36 -24.28 -5.45
C PRO A 7 11.47 -24.07 -4.41
N GLU A 8 12.61 -24.72 -4.58
CA GLU A 8 13.79 -24.58 -3.73
C GLU A 8 14.35 -23.15 -3.70
N ASN A 9 14.44 -22.49 -4.86
CA ASN A 9 14.91 -21.10 -4.94
C ASN A 9 13.91 -20.12 -4.31
N ARG A 10 12.61 -20.40 -4.37
CA ARG A 10 11.60 -19.58 -3.67
C ARG A 10 11.78 -19.68 -2.17
N MET A 11 12.00 -20.88 -1.64
CA MET A 11 12.23 -21.11 -0.22
C MET A 11 13.52 -20.44 0.27
N LYS A 12 14.62 -20.53 -0.49
CA LYS A 12 15.88 -19.83 -0.17
C LYS A 12 15.70 -18.32 -0.10
N ILE A 13 15.00 -17.74 -1.07
CA ILE A 13 14.72 -16.30 -1.11
C ILE A 13 13.79 -15.89 0.03
N ALA A 14 12.74 -16.67 0.31
CA ALA A 14 11.85 -16.40 1.44
C ALA A 14 12.61 -16.37 2.77
N LYS A 15 13.45 -17.38 3.03
CA LYS A 15 14.31 -17.43 4.23
C LYS A 15 15.25 -16.23 4.31
N LEU A 16 15.89 -15.85 3.20
CA LEU A 16 16.77 -14.69 3.14
C LEU A 16 16.02 -13.40 3.45
N VAL A 17 14.83 -13.20 2.87
CA VAL A 17 14.00 -12.02 3.12
C VAL A 17 13.59 -11.95 4.59
N ILE A 18 13.15 -13.06 5.19
CA ILE A 18 12.79 -13.13 6.61
C ILE A 18 13.99 -12.77 7.49
N LEU A 19 15.16 -13.34 7.21
CA LEU A 19 16.38 -13.09 7.99
C LEU A 19 16.81 -11.61 7.90
N VAL A 20 16.85 -11.05 6.69
CA VAL A 20 17.25 -9.66 6.47
C VAL A 20 16.24 -8.70 7.07
N ALA A 21 14.94 -8.93 6.87
CA ALA A 21 13.88 -8.11 7.45
C ALA A 21 13.93 -8.17 8.99
N GLY A 22 14.16 -9.35 9.56
CA GLY A 22 14.32 -9.53 11.01
C GLY A 22 15.53 -8.77 11.56
N LEU A 23 16.69 -8.86 10.89
CA LEU A 23 17.89 -8.12 11.30
C LEU A 23 17.69 -6.61 11.25
N ILE A 24 17.07 -6.09 10.18
CA ILE A 24 16.75 -4.65 10.06
C ILE A 24 15.76 -4.24 11.16
N SER A 25 14.71 -5.03 11.39
CA SER A 25 13.72 -4.74 12.43
C SER A 25 14.33 -4.74 13.83
N SER A 26 15.20 -5.70 14.15
CA SER A 26 15.90 -5.74 15.43
C SER A 26 16.82 -4.54 15.62
N ALA A 27 17.57 -4.16 14.58
CA ALA A 27 18.43 -2.97 14.62
C ALA A 27 17.61 -1.68 14.82
N ALA A 28 16.51 -1.53 14.08
CA ALA A 28 15.57 -0.41 14.24
C ALA A 28 14.96 -0.39 15.65
N SER A 29 14.66 -1.56 16.23
CA SER A 29 14.10 -1.64 17.59
C SER A 29 15.10 -1.21 18.66
N VAL A 30 16.38 -1.61 18.54
CA VAL A 30 17.44 -1.15 19.45
C VAL A 30 17.62 0.37 19.32
N TRP A 31 17.60 0.89 18.09
CA TRP A 31 17.70 2.33 17.83
C TRP A 31 16.52 3.11 18.43
N LEU A 32 15.29 2.60 18.30
CA LEU A 32 14.09 3.20 18.87
C LEU A 32 14.09 3.17 20.39
N VAL A 33 14.53 2.08 21.03
CA VAL A 33 14.61 1.99 22.51
C VAL A 33 15.62 3.00 23.10
N MET A 34 16.63 3.40 22.33
CA MET A 34 17.54 4.48 22.72
C MET A 34 16.94 5.88 22.53
N ALA A 35 15.85 6.01 21.77
CA ALA A 35 15.09 7.24 21.63
C ALA A 35 14.03 7.35 22.74
N ASP A 36 13.61 8.58 23.07
CA ASP A 36 12.62 8.81 24.13
C ASP A 36 11.25 8.16 23.79
N GLU A 37 10.53 7.73 24.83
CA GLU A 37 9.23 7.02 24.74
C GLU A 37 8.20 7.74 23.83
N SER A 38 8.14 9.08 23.89
CA SER A 38 7.21 9.87 23.08
C SER A 38 7.55 9.83 21.59
N GLU A 39 8.84 9.80 21.23
CA GLU A 39 9.25 9.80 19.82
C GLU A 39 8.94 8.46 19.14
N ILE A 40 9.05 7.34 19.87
CA ILE A 40 8.78 6.00 19.36
C ILE A 40 7.32 5.86 18.94
N TRP A 41 6.41 6.29 19.82
CA TRP A 41 4.97 6.20 19.60
C TRP A 41 4.53 7.07 18.42
N ASP A 42 5.05 8.28 18.32
CA ASP A 42 4.74 9.20 17.25
C ASP A 42 5.32 8.73 15.90
N ALA A 43 6.55 8.21 15.89
CA ALA A 43 7.17 7.65 14.70
C ALA A 43 6.40 6.42 14.17
N PHE A 44 6.02 5.50 15.06
CA PHE A 44 5.25 4.31 14.70
C PHE A 44 3.89 4.68 14.11
N ASN A 45 3.14 5.55 14.79
CA ASN A 45 1.82 5.98 14.33
C ASN A 45 1.87 6.81 13.06
N SER A 46 2.88 7.67 12.91
CA SER A 46 3.13 8.39 11.66
C SER A 46 3.44 7.43 10.50
N LEU A 47 4.20 6.35 10.74
CA LEU A 47 4.52 5.34 9.73
C LEU A 47 3.28 4.57 9.30
N ILE A 48 2.45 4.13 10.25
CA ILE A 48 1.19 3.43 9.97
C ILE A 48 0.22 4.34 9.22
N GLY A 49 0.12 5.62 9.58
CA GLY A 49 -0.69 6.60 8.86
C GLY A 49 -0.23 6.82 7.42
N LEU A 50 1.08 7.00 7.22
CA LEU A 50 1.70 7.24 5.91
C LEU A 50 1.59 6.03 4.97
N MET A 51 1.74 4.81 5.49
CA MET A 51 1.66 3.57 4.70
C MET A 51 0.22 3.08 4.55
N GLY A 52 -0.54 3.07 5.64
CA GLY A 52 -1.90 2.54 5.70
C GLY A 52 -2.92 3.40 4.97
N GLY A 53 -2.76 4.74 4.99
CA GLY A 53 -3.64 5.66 4.28
C GLY A 53 -3.72 5.38 2.78
N PRO A 54 -2.61 5.45 2.04
CA PRO A 54 -2.59 5.19 0.60
C PRO A 54 -3.04 3.76 0.24
N MET A 55 -2.66 2.74 1.03
CA MET A 55 -3.13 1.37 0.79
C MET A 55 -4.66 1.25 0.92
N THR A 56 -5.22 1.83 1.98
CA THR A 56 -6.68 1.85 2.21
C THR A 56 -7.38 2.60 1.08
N GLY A 57 -6.86 3.76 0.69
CA GLY A 57 -7.39 4.54 -0.43
C GLY A 57 -7.35 3.79 -1.76
N LEU A 58 -6.30 3.00 -2.01
CA LEU A 58 -6.18 2.17 -3.21
C LEU A 58 -7.22 1.07 -3.25
N PHE A 59 -7.44 0.36 -2.12
CA PHE A 59 -8.50 -0.64 -2.02
C PHE A 59 -9.88 0.00 -2.22
N MET A 60 -10.13 1.14 -1.59
CA MET A 60 -11.38 1.87 -1.73
C MET A 60 -11.61 2.31 -3.19
N LEU A 61 -10.57 2.83 -3.85
CA LEU A 61 -10.60 3.19 -5.26
C LEU A 61 -10.96 1.98 -6.14
N GLY A 62 -10.30 0.85 -5.94
CA GLY A 62 -10.54 -0.38 -6.71
C GLY A 62 -11.91 -1.02 -6.48
N ILE A 63 -12.44 -0.97 -5.26
CA ILE A 63 -13.73 -1.58 -4.91
C ILE A 63 -14.89 -0.70 -5.37
N PHE A 64 -14.84 0.61 -5.09
CA PHE A 64 -16.00 1.50 -5.29
C PHE A 64 -16.00 2.20 -6.66
N PHE A 65 -14.86 2.33 -7.34
CA PHE A 65 -14.76 3.12 -8.57
C PHE A 65 -14.39 2.27 -9.79
N LYS A 66 -15.41 1.78 -10.51
CA LYS A 66 -15.25 0.97 -11.74
C LYS A 66 -14.43 1.63 -12.86
N ARG A 67 -14.32 2.95 -12.86
CA ARG A 67 -13.57 3.72 -13.86
C ARG A 67 -12.08 3.85 -13.53
N ALA A 68 -11.68 3.56 -12.29
CA ALA A 68 -10.30 3.64 -11.87
C ALA A 68 -9.47 2.53 -12.52
N ASN A 69 -8.32 2.90 -13.06
CA ASN A 69 -7.40 2.01 -13.75
C ASN A 69 -6.03 1.99 -13.07
N ALA A 70 -5.17 1.04 -13.45
CA ALA A 70 -3.84 0.89 -12.88
C ALA A 70 -2.99 2.17 -12.98
N GLY A 71 -3.12 2.93 -14.08
CA GLY A 71 -2.40 4.20 -14.27
C GLY A 71 -2.81 5.26 -13.25
N SER A 72 -4.12 5.51 -13.13
CA SER A 72 -4.70 6.45 -12.17
C SER A 72 -4.44 6.05 -10.72
N ALA A 73 -4.41 4.75 -10.42
CA ALA A 73 -4.09 4.22 -9.10
C ALA A 73 -2.64 4.52 -8.70
N VAL A 74 -1.67 4.23 -9.58
CA VAL A 74 -0.25 4.54 -9.33
C VAL A 74 -0.04 6.03 -9.16
N LEU A 75 -0.63 6.84 -10.05
CA LEU A 75 -0.52 8.29 -9.98
C LEU A 75 -1.15 8.82 -8.69
N GLY A 76 -2.27 8.26 -8.26
CA GLY A 76 -2.92 8.65 -7.01
C GLY A 76 -2.12 8.29 -5.76
N ILE A 77 -1.41 7.16 -5.75
CA ILE A 77 -0.47 6.81 -4.67
C ILE A 77 0.67 7.83 -4.61
N ILE A 78 1.25 8.20 -5.76
CA ILE A 78 2.35 9.18 -5.82
C ILE A 78 1.88 10.53 -5.26
N ILE A 79 0.72 11.03 -5.71
CA ILE A 79 0.13 12.27 -5.21
C ILE A 79 -0.12 12.17 -3.71
N SER A 80 -0.70 11.06 -3.25
CA SER A 80 -0.97 10.84 -1.84
C SER A 80 0.29 10.88 -0.98
N VAL A 81 1.40 10.27 -1.40
CA VAL A 81 2.66 10.31 -0.65
C VAL A 81 3.16 11.75 -0.55
N ILE A 82 3.13 12.51 -1.65
CA ILE A 82 3.55 13.92 -1.67
C ILE A 82 2.66 14.75 -0.76
N THR A 83 1.34 14.59 -0.82
CA THR A 83 0.37 15.34 0.00
C THR A 83 0.54 15.03 1.48
N VAL A 84 0.73 13.75 1.87
CA VAL A 84 0.90 13.38 3.28
C VAL A 84 2.25 13.84 3.81
N LEU A 85 3.33 13.74 3.02
CA LEU A 85 4.64 14.30 3.41
C LEU A 85 4.57 15.83 3.55
N GLY A 86 3.91 16.52 2.61
CA GLY A 86 3.66 17.95 2.71
C GLY A 86 2.89 18.31 3.97
N ALA A 87 1.80 17.59 4.28
CA ALA A 87 1.05 17.77 5.51
C ALA A 87 1.90 17.51 6.75
N ARG A 88 2.78 16.49 6.73
CA ARG A 88 3.64 16.14 7.87
C ARG A 88 4.66 17.24 8.21
N TYR A 89 5.23 17.89 7.20
CA TYR A 89 6.28 18.91 7.39
C TYR A 89 5.74 20.34 7.47
N ALA A 90 4.57 20.62 6.89
CA ALA A 90 3.98 21.96 6.88
C ALA A 90 2.98 22.20 8.01
N THR A 91 2.48 21.15 8.67
CA THR A 91 1.45 21.26 9.70
C THR A 91 1.68 20.34 10.88
N ASP A 92 1.35 20.82 12.08
CA ASP A 92 1.34 20.05 13.32
C ASP A 92 0.01 19.27 13.48
N LEU A 93 -0.41 18.58 12.42
CA LEU A 93 -1.59 17.72 12.46
C LEU A 93 -1.34 16.48 13.31
N ASN A 94 -2.38 16.03 14.02
CA ASN A 94 -2.31 14.77 14.72
C ASN A 94 -2.16 13.60 13.72
N PHE A 95 -1.39 12.58 14.08
CA PHE A 95 -1.04 11.46 13.20
C PHE A 95 -2.26 10.76 12.57
N PHE A 96 -3.40 10.73 13.25
CA PHE A 96 -4.64 10.12 12.75
C PHE A 96 -5.09 10.73 11.42
N PHE A 97 -4.80 12.02 11.19
CA PHE A 97 -5.19 12.71 9.95
C PHE A 97 -4.35 12.30 8.75
N TYR A 98 -3.11 11.84 8.93
CA TYR A 98 -2.26 11.43 7.81
C TYR A 98 -2.83 10.23 7.05
N GLY A 99 -3.47 9.29 7.77
CA GLY A 99 -4.17 8.16 7.14
C GLY A 99 -5.40 8.60 6.34
N VAL A 100 -6.17 9.55 6.87
CA VAL A 100 -7.36 10.11 6.20
C VAL A 100 -6.97 10.92 4.97
N ILE A 101 -5.99 11.82 5.10
CA ILE A 101 -5.46 12.63 3.99
C ILE A 101 -4.89 11.71 2.92
N GLY A 102 -4.12 10.69 3.28
CA GLY A 102 -3.55 9.76 2.33
C GLY A 102 -4.63 8.98 1.57
N SER A 103 -5.58 8.38 2.30
CA SER A 103 -6.65 7.60 1.66
C SER A 103 -7.54 8.45 0.74
N LEU A 104 -7.97 9.62 1.20
CA LEU A 104 -8.74 10.56 0.39
C LEU A 104 -7.95 11.06 -0.81
N SER A 105 -6.66 11.36 -0.64
CA SER A 105 -5.81 11.81 -1.74
C SER A 105 -5.73 10.76 -2.84
N VAL A 106 -5.53 9.48 -2.52
CA VAL A 106 -5.54 8.39 -3.52
C VAL A 106 -6.89 8.30 -4.23
N VAL A 107 -7.99 8.35 -3.48
CA VAL A 107 -9.34 8.22 -4.07
C VAL A 107 -9.65 9.41 -4.99
N ILE A 108 -9.47 10.63 -4.49
CA ILE A 108 -9.79 11.86 -5.23
C ILE A 108 -8.95 11.94 -6.51
N SER A 109 -7.63 11.80 -6.38
CA SER A 109 -6.74 11.86 -7.54
C SER A 109 -6.98 10.67 -8.48
N GLY A 110 -7.15 9.46 -7.98
CA GLY A 110 -7.45 8.28 -8.78
C GLY A 110 -8.72 8.44 -9.62
N VAL A 111 -9.77 9.06 -9.07
CA VAL A 111 -11.01 9.34 -9.80
C VAL A 111 -10.83 10.48 -10.82
N ILE A 112 -10.14 11.56 -10.45
CA ILE A 112 -9.90 12.71 -11.32
C ILE A 112 -9.03 12.33 -12.52
N PHE A 113 -7.97 11.56 -12.28
CA PHE A 113 -7.00 11.17 -13.31
C PHE A 113 -7.41 9.90 -14.06
N ALA A 114 -8.45 9.17 -13.64
CA ALA A 114 -8.95 7.99 -14.36
C ALA A 114 -9.18 8.20 -15.87
N PRO A 115 -9.79 9.31 -16.34
CA PRO A 115 -10.05 9.53 -17.77
C PRO A 115 -8.78 9.71 -18.63
N LEU A 116 -7.64 10.04 -18.04
CA LEU A 116 -6.36 10.24 -18.75
C LEU A 116 -5.69 8.92 -19.15
N PHE A 117 -6.14 7.80 -18.59
CA PHE A 117 -5.58 6.48 -18.82
C PHE A 117 -6.60 5.55 -19.48
N ALA A 118 -6.12 4.47 -20.10
CA ALA A 118 -6.99 3.50 -20.76
C ALA A 118 -8.03 2.91 -19.77
N PRO A 119 -9.26 2.62 -20.24
CA PRO A 119 -10.29 2.01 -19.40
C PRO A 119 -9.79 0.73 -18.74
N ALA A 120 -10.14 0.55 -17.46
CA ALA A 120 -9.80 -0.67 -16.74
C ALA A 120 -10.53 -1.88 -17.37
N PRO A 121 -9.84 -3.02 -17.58
CA PRO A 121 -10.52 -4.27 -17.92
C PRO A 121 -11.53 -4.62 -16.81
N PRO A 122 -12.72 -5.17 -17.16
CA PRO A 122 -13.67 -5.62 -16.16
C PRO A 122 -13.02 -6.68 -15.26
N LEU A 123 -13.09 -6.50 -13.94
CA LEU A 123 -12.72 -7.55 -13.00
C LEU A 123 -13.79 -8.66 -13.05
N THR A 124 -13.55 -9.68 -13.85
CA THR A 124 -14.27 -10.96 -13.77
C THR A 124 -13.61 -11.79 -12.68
N LEU A 125 -14.33 -12.03 -11.59
CA LEU A 125 -13.92 -13.04 -10.63
C LEU A 125 -14.20 -14.38 -11.30
N ASP A 126 -13.16 -15.00 -11.87
CA ASP A 126 -13.28 -16.31 -12.52
C ASP A 126 -13.85 -17.30 -11.50
N GLU A 127 -15.17 -17.50 -11.54
CA GLU A 127 -15.83 -18.59 -10.87
C GLU A 127 -15.39 -19.85 -11.62
N LYS A 128 -14.37 -20.51 -11.07
CA LYS A 128 -13.86 -21.78 -11.58
C LYS A 128 -15.07 -22.68 -11.86
N PRO A 129 -15.28 -23.14 -13.11
CA PRO A 129 -16.48 -23.89 -13.42
C PRO A 129 -16.54 -25.11 -12.52
N GLU A 130 -17.61 -25.23 -11.73
CA GLU A 130 -17.89 -26.47 -11.00
C GLU A 130 -17.83 -27.61 -12.02
N PRO A 131 -17.16 -28.73 -11.69
CA PRO A 131 -17.19 -29.90 -12.55
C PRO A 131 -18.66 -30.27 -12.72
N LYS A 132 -19.20 -30.11 -13.93
CA LYS A 132 -20.54 -30.59 -14.25
C LYS A 132 -20.57 -32.07 -13.90
N VAL A 133 -21.24 -32.42 -12.81
CA VAL A 133 -21.54 -33.81 -12.48
C VAL A 133 -22.55 -34.26 -13.53
N THR A 134 -22.04 -34.86 -14.59
CA THR A 134 -22.85 -35.62 -15.54
C THR A 134 -23.33 -36.85 -14.81
N LEU A 135 -24.60 -36.82 -14.37
CA LEU A 135 -25.35 -38.01 -13.98
C LEU A 135 -25.64 -38.88 -15.21
#